data_AF-A0A1S3J1Z1-F1
#
_entry.id   AF-A0A1S3J1Z1-F1
#
_cell.length_a   1.000
_cell.length_b   1.000
_cell.length_c   1.000
_cell.angle_alpha   90.00
_cell.angle_beta   90.00
_cell.angle_gamma   90.00
#
_symmetry.space_group_name_H-M   'P 1'
#
loop_
_entity.id
_entity.type
_entity.pdbx_description
1 polymer ?
#
loop_
_entity_poly.entity_id
_entity_poly.type
_entity_poly.pdbx_seq_one_letter_code
_entity_poly.pdbx_strand_id
1 'polypeptide(L)'
;MIMMKLKIVDNIVAFYNEKMQTLYEAASKKKGKESPLEEFSDEDKKRDTLMELHRQAVDKALKEMYRRMAGFGCLEERDRTEYIATVPKMLDKLVKLEDETLMSKDRDGKPVRHSGPLLVGGELLKFRKQNLESSQRFCEKIAEKLFKEVRDDAMKYLYDYSMEKLCKKLDGARKDYISKARGPAKYEVLRNKLQSAEMEEFIDKLKAMKLFREAVIRGHIEQEDEHLKNEQSRQKVHEIAEHMDRIKWEKERVVELTGKYYNKLTQMIKEGPDIREQRDRNKTKQFMKAGMLKQARDLEEIMKKEAAATNPSEQCQWLSKEAEEARKIEQKLITIQKEKISMLKNGAIPKRKDCVIM
;
A
#
# COMPACT_ATOMS: atom_id res chain seq x y z
N MET A 1 -42.13 -52.43 -46.47
CA MET A 1 -41.67 -51.07 -46.80
C MET A 1 -41.30 -50.21 -45.59
N ILE A 2 -42.17 -50.03 -44.58
CA ILE A 2 -41.90 -49.15 -43.41
C ILE A 2 -40.62 -49.53 -42.63
N MET A 3 -40.37 -50.82 -42.40
CA MET A 3 -39.14 -51.29 -41.73
C MET A 3 -37.85 -51.00 -42.53
N MET A 4 -37.91 -51.03 -43.87
CA MET A 4 -36.76 -50.68 -44.71
C MET A 4 -36.47 -49.17 -44.65
N LYS A 5 -37.51 -48.33 -44.56
CA LYS A 5 -37.39 -46.87 -44.43
C LYS A 5 -36.71 -46.45 -43.13
N LEU A 6 -37.07 -47.08 -42.01
CA LEU A 6 -36.42 -46.82 -40.71
C LEU A 6 -34.95 -47.23 -40.73
N LYS A 7 -34.62 -48.38 -41.33
CA LYS A 7 -33.22 -48.80 -41.51
C LYS A 7 -32.41 -47.86 -42.39
N ILE A 8 -33.00 -47.28 -43.44
CA ILE A 8 -32.32 -46.27 -44.28
C ILE A 8 -32.01 -45.04 -43.43
N VAL A 9 -32.98 -44.51 -42.67
CA VAL A 9 -32.75 -43.35 -41.79
C VAL A 9 -31.63 -43.64 -40.79
N ASP A 10 -31.67 -44.78 -40.10
CA ASP A 10 -30.64 -45.14 -39.10
C ASP A 10 -29.25 -45.25 -39.72
N ASN A 11 -29.15 -45.84 -40.92
CA ASN A 11 -27.89 -45.93 -41.65
C ASN A 11 -27.36 -44.56 -42.09
N ILE A 12 -28.25 -43.63 -42.49
CA ILE A 12 -27.85 -42.27 -42.87
C ILE A 12 -27.44 -41.45 -41.64
N VAL A 13 -28.12 -41.63 -40.50
CA VAL A 13 -27.70 -41.01 -39.23
C VAL A 13 -26.33 -41.52 -38.81
N ALA A 14 -26.06 -42.82 -38.94
CA ALA A 14 -24.73 -43.38 -38.69
C ALA A 14 -23.66 -42.78 -39.63
N PHE A 15 -23.98 -42.64 -40.92
CA PHE A 15 -23.10 -41.98 -41.89
C PHE A 15 -22.84 -40.50 -41.55
N TYR A 16 -23.88 -39.77 -41.16
CA TYR A 16 -23.75 -38.39 -40.67
C TYR A 16 -22.78 -38.33 -39.48
N ASN A 17 -22.94 -39.21 -38.50
CA ASN A 17 -22.06 -39.23 -37.31
C ASN A 17 -20.60 -39.49 -37.67
N GLU A 18 -20.33 -40.44 -38.57
CA GLU A 18 -18.98 -40.73 -39.06
C GLU A 18 -18.37 -39.49 -39.74
N LYS A 19 -19.13 -38.83 -40.63
CA LYS A 19 -18.65 -37.62 -41.33
C LYS A 19 -18.48 -36.44 -40.40
N MET A 20 -19.41 -36.23 -39.47
CA MET A 20 -19.34 -35.17 -38.49
C MET A 20 -18.12 -35.36 -37.58
N GLN A 21 -17.86 -36.58 -37.10
CA GLN A 21 -16.68 -36.90 -36.29
C GLN A 21 -15.38 -36.65 -37.07
N THR A 22 -15.30 -37.11 -38.32
CA THR A 22 -14.12 -36.92 -39.17
C THR A 22 -13.83 -35.43 -39.40
N LEU A 23 -14.87 -34.65 -39.72
CA LEU A 23 -14.76 -33.20 -39.92
C LEU A 23 -14.38 -32.49 -38.62
N TYR A 24 -15.00 -32.87 -37.50
CA TYR A 24 -14.74 -32.31 -36.18
C TYR A 24 -13.29 -32.54 -35.75
N GLU A 25 -12.77 -33.76 -35.89
CA GLU A 25 -11.38 -34.08 -35.56
C GLU A 25 -10.39 -33.32 -36.45
N ALA A 26 -10.65 -33.24 -37.75
CA ALA A 26 -9.79 -32.50 -38.67
C ALA A 26 -9.74 -31.00 -38.35
N ALA A 27 -10.89 -30.40 -38.02
CA ALA A 27 -11.00 -28.99 -37.67
C ALA A 27 -10.41 -28.68 -36.29
N SER A 28 -10.66 -29.55 -35.30
CA SER A 28 -10.18 -29.36 -33.92
C SER A 28 -8.68 -29.60 -33.77
N LYS A 29 -8.05 -30.44 -34.60
CA LYS A 29 -6.61 -30.77 -34.53
C LYS A 29 -5.78 -30.06 -35.60
N LYS A 30 -5.91 -28.74 -35.71
CA LYS A 30 -5.16 -27.96 -36.70
C LYS A 30 -3.68 -27.85 -36.29
N LYS A 31 -2.77 -28.37 -37.14
CA LYS A 31 -1.31 -28.39 -36.90
C LYS A 31 -0.89 -29.12 -35.60
N GLY A 32 -1.58 -30.21 -35.27
CA GLY A 32 -1.25 -31.05 -34.11
C GLY A 32 -1.60 -30.43 -32.74
N LYS A 33 -2.25 -29.26 -32.72
CA LYS A 33 -2.78 -28.64 -31.51
C LYS A 33 -4.28 -28.79 -31.49
N GLU A 34 -4.80 -29.35 -30.40
CA GLU A 34 -6.24 -29.45 -30.16
C GLU A 34 -6.78 -28.08 -29.75
N SER A 35 -7.76 -27.58 -30.49
CA SER A 35 -8.46 -26.34 -30.22
C SER A 35 -9.97 -26.59 -30.38
N PRO A 36 -10.79 -26.12 -29.43
CA PRO A 36 -12.24 -26.13 -29.59
C PRO A 36 -12.65 -25.26 -30.79
N LEU A 37 -13.82 -25.57 -31.34
CA LEU A 37 -14.43 -24.83 -32.45
C LEU A 37 -15.32 -23.71 -31.91
N GLU A 38 -15.40 -22.60 -32.65
CA GLU A 38 -16.45 -21.63 -32.43
C GLU A 38 -17.81 -22.22 -32.88
N GLU A 39 -18.90 -21.84 -32.21
CA GLU A 39 -20.24 -22.29 -32.62
C GLU A 39 -20.69 -21.59 -33.91
N PHE A 40 -20.39 -20.30 -34.04
CA PHE A 40 -20.81 -19.45 -35.17
C PHE A 40 -19.62 -18.76 -35.83
N SER A 41 -19.79 -18.39 -37.10
CA SER A 41 -18.77 -17.67 -37.85
C SER A 41 -18.75 -16.23 -37.37
N ASP A 42 -17.59 -15.76 -36.93
CA ASP A 42 -17.32 -14.31 -36.96
C ASP A 42 -17.22 -13.93 -38.45
N GLU A 43 -18.01 -12.96 -38.91
CA GLU A 43 -18.04 -12.53 -40.32
C GLU A 43 -16.63 -12.20 -40.87
N ASP A 44 -15.73 -11.76 -39.99
CA ASP A 44 -14.36 -11.35 -40.33
C ASP A 44 -13.35 -12.51 -40.45
N LYS A 45 -13.70 -13.75 -40.08
CA LYS A 45 -12.73 -14.85 -40.03
C LYS A 45 -13.32 -16.14 -40.59
N LYS A 46 -12.88 -16.52 -41.80
CA LYS A 46 -13.06 -17.86 -42.38
C LYS A 46 -12.45 -18.92 -41.47
N ARG A 47 -13.23 -19.41 -40.51
CA ARG A 47 -12.88 -20.47 -39.57
C ARG A 47 -13.92 -21.57 -39.65
N ASP A 48 -13.47 -22.81 -39.51
CA ASP A 48 -14.36 -23.95 -39.42
C ASP A 48 -15.12 -23.88 -38.09
N THR A 49 -16.44 -23.70 -38.16
CA THR A 49 -17.32 -23.63 -36.99
C THR A 49 -18.09 -24.91 -36.85
N LEU A 50 -18.55 -25.24 -35.63
CA LEU A 50 -19.31 -26.46 -35.41
C LEU A 50 -20.56 -26.52 -36.32
N MET A 51 -21.24 -25.38 -36.52
CA MET A 51 -22.42 -25.30 -37.38
C MET A 51 -22.10 -25.44 -38.87
N GLU A 52 -20.94 -24.95 -39.33
CA GLU A 52 -20.51 -25.14 -40.71
C GLU A 52 -20.16 -26.61 -40.99
N LEU A 53 -19.50 -27.28 -40.04
CA LEU A 53 -19.23 -28.71 -40.14
C LEU A 53 -20.53 -29.53 -40.15
N HIS A 54 -21.49 -29.15 -39.29
CA HIS A 54 -22.83 -29.75 -39.29
C HIS A 54 -23.51 -29.60 -40.66
N ARG A 55 -23.52 -28.40 -41.23
CA ARG A 55 -24.09 -28.14 -42.57
C ARG A 55 -23.46 -29.03 -43.63
N GLN A 56 -22.13 -29.16 -43.63
CA GLN A 56 -21.41 -30.01 -44.56
C GLN A 56 -21.72 -31.50 -44.36
N ALA A 57 -21.84 -31.96 -43.11
CA ALA A 57 -22.19 -33.34 -42.80
C ALA A 57 -23.64 -33.66 -43.22
N VAL A 58 -24.59 -32.73 -42.99
CA VAL A 58 -25.98 -32.87 -43.43
C VAL A 58 -26.08 -32.92 -44.96
N ASP A 59 -25.38 -32.04 -45.69
CA ASP A 59 -25.38 -32.06 -47.16
C ASP A 59 -24.87 -33.41 -47.71
N LYS A 60 -23.78 -33.94 -47.13
CA LYS A 60 -23.27 -35.27 -47.48
C LYS A 60 -24.27 -36.38 -47.15
N ALA A 61 -24.92 -36.30 -45.99
CA ALA A 61 -25.93 -37.29 -45.57
C ALA A 61 -27.16 -37.27 -46.49
N LEU A 62 -27.64 -36.09 -46.90
CA LEU A 62 -28.75 -35.93 -47.84
C LEU A 62 -28.41 -36.49 -49.23
N LYS A 63 -27.18 -36.26 -49.72
CA LYS A 63 -26.70 -36.85 -50.99
C LYS A 63 -26.61 -38.37 -50.92
N GLU A 64 -26.09 -38.91 -49.81
CA GLU A 64 -26.02 -40.36 -49.61
C GLU A 64 -27.42 -40.99 -49.47
N MET A 65 -28.35 -40.30 -48.81
CA MET A 65 -29.74 -40.72 -48.71
C MET A 65 -30.40 -40.77 -50.08
N TYR A 66 -30.23 -39.73 -50.90
CA TYR A 66 -30.73 -39.69 -52.28
C TYR A 66 -30.15 -40.85 -53.11
N ARG A 67 -28.83 -41.08 -53.03
CA ARG A 67 -28.16 -42.20 -53.73
C ARG A 67 -28.72 -43.56 -53.34
N ARG A 68 -28.91 -43.80 -52.04
CA ARG A 68 -29.47 -45.07 -51.55
C ARG A 68 -30.90 -45.26 -52.00
N MET A 69 -31.74 -44.23 -51.92
CA MET A 69 -33.12 -44.29 -52.39
C MET A 69 -33.22 -44.50 -53.91
N ALA A 70 -32.36 -43.85 -54.69
CA ALA A 70 -32.26 -44.07 -56.13
C ALA A 70 -31.93 -45.53 -56.48
N GLY A 71 -31.02 -46.16 -55.72
CA GLY A 71 -30.68 -47.57 -55.88
C GLY A 71 -31.81 -48.56 -55.59
N PHE A 72 -32.90 -48.12 -54.95
CA PHE A 72 -34.11 -48.92 -54.71
C PHE A 72 -35.22 -48.67 -55.74
N GLY A 73 -34.96 -47.88 -56.80
CA GLY A 73 -35.96 -47.56 -57.82
C GLY A 73 -36.89 -46.40 -57.46
N CYS A 74 -36.67 -45.71 -56.33
CA CYS A 74 -37.56 -44.70 -55.78
C CYS A 74 -37.48 -43.30 -56.45
N LEU A 75 -37.21 -43.23 -57.75
CA LEU A 75 -37.08 -41.95 -58.50
C LEU A 75 -38.22 -41.70 -59.50
N GLU A 76 -39.19 -42.60 -59.62
CA GLU A 76 -40.42 -42.35 -60.37
C GLU A 76 -41.33 -41.35 -59.60
N GLU A 77 -42.21 -40.62 -60.29
CA GLU A 77 -43.02 -39.53 -59.71
C GLU A 77 -43.80 -39.91 -58.43
N ARG A 78 -44.19 -41.18 -58.28
CA ARG A 78 -44.83 -41.70 -57.05
C ARG A 78 -43.90 -41.71 -55.83
N ASP A 79 -42.61 -41.94 -56.02
CA ASP A 79 -41.63 -42.16 -54.96
C ASP A 79 -40.87 -40.91 -54.50
N ARG A 80 -41.02 -39.80 -55.24
CA ARG A 80 -40.59 -38.47 -54.79
C ARG A 80 -41.26 -38.08 -53.47
N THR A 81 -42.52 -38.51 -53.30
CA THR A 81 -43.29 -38.38 -52.05
C THR A 81 -42.63 -39.12 -50.89
N GLU A 82 -41.98 -40.24 -51.15
CA GLU A 82 -41.30 -41.04 -50.12
C GLU A 82 -40.00 -40.39 -49.64
N TYR A 83 -39.25 -39.78 -50.56
CA TYR A 83 -38.08 -38.98 -50.21
C TYR A 83 -38.47 -37.80 -49.33
N ILE A 84 -39.51 -37.06 -49.74
CA ILE A 84 -40.07 -35.92 -49.01
C ILE A 84 -40.53 -36.31 -47.60
N ALA A 85 -41.11 -37.51 -47.42
CA ALA A 85 -41.56 -37.98 -46.10
C ALA A 85 -40.43 -38.52 -45.19
N THR A 86 -39.30 -38.93 -45.76
CA THR A 86 -38.21 -39.58 -45.01
C THR A 86 -37.15 -38.58 -44.55
N VAL A 87 -36.89 -37.52 -45.32
CA VAL A 87 -35.92 -36.47 -44.98
C VAL A 87 -36.23 -35.79 -43.64
N PRO A 88 -37.48 -35.37 -43.33
CA PRO A 88 -37.81 -34.78 -42.03
C PRO A 88 -37.52 -35.72 -40.86
N LYS A 89 -37.81 -37.02 -40.99
CA LYS A 89 -37.53 -38.01 -39.93
C LYS A 89 -36.03 -38.16 -39.66
N MET A 90 -35.21 -38.04 -40.70
CA MET A 90 -33.76 -38.01 -40.54
C MET A 90 -33.33 -36.71 -39.85
N LEU A 91 -33.80 -35.56 -40.32
CA LEU A 91 -33.46 -34.26 -39.75
C LEU A 91 -33.84 -34.15 -38.27
N ASP A 92 -35.02 -34.64 -37.87
CA ASP A 92 -35.46 -34.71 -36.47
C ASP A 92 -34.52 -35.55 -35.58
N LYS A 93 -33.92 -36.61 -36.14
CA LYS A 93 -32.90 -37.41 -35.42
C LYS A 93 -31.56 -36.68 -35.32
N LEU A 94 -31.21 -35.86 -36.31
CA LEU A 94 -29.96 -35.09 -36.30
C LEU A 94 -30.05 -33.87 -35.39
N VAL A 95 -31.18 -33.17 -35.41
CA VAL A 95 -31.42 -31.90 -34.72
C VAL A 95 -32.84 -31.90 -34.18
N LYS A 96 -32.99 -31.90 -32.85
CA LYS A 96 -34.29 -31.66 -32.20
C LYS A 96 -34.29 -30.26 -31.61
N LEU A 97 -35.18 -29.42 -32.11
CA LEU A 97 -35.37 -28.04 -31.65
C LEU A 97 -36.67 -27.93 -30.85
N GLU A 98 -36.66 -27.16 -29.77
CA GLU A 98 -37.87 -26.73 -29.05
C GLU A 98 -37.79 -25.21 -28.84
N ASP A 99 -38.93 -24.53 -28.94
CA ASP A 99 -38.98 -23.09 -28.68
C ASP A 99 -38.91 -22.85 -27.18
N GLU A 100 -37.83 -22.20 -26.75
CA GLU A 100 -37.64 -21.87 -25.34
C GLU A 100 -37.41 -20.36 -25.19
N THR A 101 -37.83 -19.84 -24.04
CA THR A 101 -37.58 -18.45 -23.67
C THR A 101 -36.53 -18.41 -22.55
N LEU A 102 -35.29 -18.11 -22.92
CA LEU A 102 -34.18 -18.00 -22.00
C LEU A 102 -34.06 -16.57 -21.45
N MET A 103 -33.95 -16.46 -20.13
CA MET A 103 -33.59 -15.22 -19.46
C MET A 103 -32.07 -15.18 -19.30
N SER A 104 -31.39 -14.34 -20.08
CA SER A 104 -29.95 -14.09 -19.96
C SER A 104 -29.71 -12.74 -19.27
N LYS A 105 -28.46 -12.45 -18.89
CA LYS A 105 -28.05 -11.09 -18.49
C LYS A 105 -27.12 -10.53 -19.55
N ASP A 106 -27.35 -9.30 -19.98
CA ASP A 106 -26.46 -8.60 -20.91
C ASP A 106 -25.12 -8.23 -20.26
N ARG A 107 -24.26 -7.51 -21.02
CA ARG A 107 -22.94 -7.06 -20.55
C ARG A 107 -23.01 -6.13 -19.34
N ASP A 108 -24.15 -5.47 -19.12
CA ASP A 108 -24.40 -4.54 -18.02
C ASP A 108 -25.21 -5.20 -16.88
N GLY A 109 -25.45 -6.51 -16.97
CA GLY A 109 -26.16 -7.28 -15.95
C GLY A 109 -27.68 -7.17 -16.01
N LYS A 110 -28.27 -6.49 -17.01
CA LYS A 110 -29.71 -6.37 -17.18
C LYS A 110 -30.29 -7.68 -17.74
N PRO A 111 -31.46 -8.11 -17.26
CA PRO A 111 -32.11 -9.30 -17.80
C PRO A 111 -32.56 -9.05 -19.25
N VAL A 112 -32.12 -9.90 -20.17
CA VAL A 112 -32.53 -9.93 -21.57
C VAL A 112 -33.25 -11.23 -21.85
N ARG A 113 -34.42 -11.12 -22.48
CA ARG A 113 -35.25 -12.27 -22.83
C ARG A 113 -34.95 -12.67 -24.28
N HIS A 114 -34.44 -13.87 -24.45
CA HIS A 114 -34.21 -14.46 -25.78
C HIS A 114 -35.27 -15.54 -25.99
N SER A 115 -36.14 -15.31 -26.97
CA SER A 115 -37.07 -16.31 -27.49
C SER A 115 -36.49 -16.85 -28.79
N GLY A 116 -36.43 -18.17 -28.92
CA GLY A 116 -36.01 -18.81 -30.16
C GLY A 116 -35.85 -20.32 -30.04
N PRO A 117 -35.58 -20.98 -31.17
CA PRO A 117 -35.40 -22.43 -31.20
C PRO A 117 -34.11 -22.82 -30.48
N LEU A 118 -34.23 -23.67 -29.45
CA LEU A 118 -33.11 -24.24 -28.72
C LEU A 118 -32.88 -25.69 -29.15
N LEU A 119 -31.61 -26.06 -29.38
CA LEU A 119 -31.22 -27.45 -29.59
C LEU A 119 -31.35 -28.25 -28.28
N VAL A 120 -32.42 -29.05 -28.20
CA VAL A 120 -32.75 -29.89 -27.03
C VAL A 120 -32.37 -31.36 -27.22
N GLY A 121 -32.07 -31.79 -28.45
CA GLY A 121 -31.76 -33.19 -28.74
C GLY A 121 -31.21 -33.45 -30.13
N GLY A 122 -31.10 -34.74 -30.46
CA GLY A 122 -30.51 -35.23 -31.71
C GLY A 122 -29.00 -35.40 -31.63
N GLU A 123 -28.42 -35.91 -32.71
CA GLU A 123 -26.98 -36.20 -32.79
C GLU A 123 -26.10 -34.95 -32.71
N LEU A 124 -26.55 -33.79 -33.21
CA LEU A 124 -25.80 -32.54 -33.12
C LEU A 124 -25.53 -32.12 -31.65
N LEU A 125 -26.44 -32.42 -30.73
CA LEU A 125 -26.27 -32.08 -29.31
C LEU A 125 -25.05 -32.78 -28.70
N LYS A 126 -24.72 -34.00 -29.14
CA LYS A 126 -23.54 -34.74 -28.66
C LYS A 126 -22.26 -33.98 -29.02
N PHE A 127 -22.13 -33.53 -30.27
CA PHE A 127 -20.98 -32.76 -30.73
C PHE A 127 -20.90 -31.38 -30.06
N ARG A 128 -22.05 -30.74 -29.80
CA ARG A 128 -22.09 -29.47 -29.06
C ARG A 128 -21.58 -29.63 -27.63
N LYS A 129 -22.03 -30.68 -26.91
CA LYS A 129 -21.53 -31.01 -25.56
C LYS A 129 -20.04 -31.31 -25.56
N GLN A 130 -19.58 -32.14 -26.49
CA GLN A 130 -18.16 -32.45 -26.65
C GLN A 130 -17.31 -31.19 -26.92
N ASN A 131 -17.78 -30.30 -27.79
CA ASN A 131 -17.11 -29.04 -28.09
C ASN A 131 -17.10 -28.09 -26.90
N LEU A 132 -18.18 -28.04 -26.12
CA LEU A 132 -18.28 -27.25 -24.90
C LEU A 132 -17.28 -27.73 -23.83
N GLU A 133 -17.22 -29.04 -23.57
CA GLU A 133 -16.26 -29.62 -22.62
C GLU A 133 -14.80 -29.37 -23.04
N SER A 134 -14.51 -29.55 -24.34
CA SER A 134 -13.18 -29.25 -24.89
C SER A 134 -12.87 -27.76 -24.77
N SER A 135 -13.84 -26.89 -25.05
CA SER A 135 -13.70 -25.43 -24.90
C SER A 135 -13.43 -25.03 -23.47
N GLN A 136 -14.14 -25.61 -22.51
CA GLN A 136 -13.96 -25.34 -21.09
C GLN A 136 -12.53 -25.69 -20.67
N ARG A 137 -12.06 -26.93 -20.91
CA ARG A 137 -10.71 -27.37 -20.54
C ARG A 137 -9.62 -26.52 -21.20
N PHE A 138 -9.80 -26.18 -22.48
CA PHE A 138 -8.86 -25.34 -23.21
C PHE A 138 -8.79 -23.93 -22.62
N CYS A 139 -9.94 -23.34 -22.34
CA CYS A 139 -10.07 -22.02 -21.75
C CYS A 139 -9.52 -21.97 -20.33
N GLU A 140 -9.79 -22.98 -19.49
CA GLU A 140 -9.28 -23.07 -18.12
C GLU A 140 -7.75 -23.10 -18.11
N LYS A 141 -7.12 -23.88 -18.99
CA LYS A 141 -5.65 -23.92 -19.11
C LYS A 141 -5.05 -22.57 -19.46
N ILE A 142 -5.66 -21.82 -20.38
CA ILE A 142 -5.20 -20.49 -20.77
C ILE A 142 -5.39 -19.50 -19.62
N ALA A 143 -6.57 -19.50 -18.98
CA ALA A 143 -6.85 -18.64 -17.84
C ALA A 143 -5.86 -18.90 -16.71
N GLU A 144 -5.69 -20.16 -16.31
CA GLU A 144 -4.78 -20.55 -15.23
C GLU A 144 -3.37 -20.06 -15.50
N LYS A 145 -2.84 -20.30 -16.70
CA LYS A 145 -1.50 -19.83 -17.07
C LYS A 145 -1.37 -18.31 -16.95
N LEU A 146 -2.26 -17.56 -17.59
CA LEU A 146 -2.16 -16.09 -17.65
C LEU A 146 -2.35 -15.44 -16.27
N PHE A 147 -3.35 -15.87 -15.51
CA PHE A 147 -3.61 -15.28 -14.20
C PHE A 147 -2.60 -15.74 -13.14
N LYS A 148 -2.07 -16.97 -13.23
CA LYS A 148 -0.96 -17.40 -12.38
C LYS A 148 0.29 -16.57 -12.61
N GLU A 149 0.67 -16.27 -13.85
CA GLU A 149 1.81 -15.41 -14.15
C GLU A 149 1.67 -14.01 -13.52
N VAL A 150 0.45 -13.43 -13.51
CA VAL A 150 0.18 -12.16 -12.83
C VAL A 150 0.35 -12.29 -11.31
N ARG A 151 -0.17 -13.37 -10.71
CA ARG A 151 -0.08 -13.61 -9.27
C ARG A 151 1.35 -13.84 -8.81
N ASP A 152 2.10 -14.67 -9.52
CA ASP A 152 3.49 -14.98 -9.21
C ASP A 152 4.37 -13.72 -9.30
N ASP A 153 4.13 -12.88 -10.30
CA ASP A 153 4.83 -11.61 -10.45
C ASP A 153 4.48 -10.61 -9.33
N ALA A 154 3.21 -10.51 -8.93
CA ALA A 154 2.79 -9.67 -7.81
C ALA A 154 3.38 -10.15 -6.48
N MET A 155 3.40 -11.47 -6.25
CA MET A 155 3.99 -12.07 -5.05
C MET A 155 5.51 -11.93 -5.01
N LYS A 156 6.19 -11.92 -6.15
CA LYS A 156 7.65 -11.72 -6.22
C LYS A 156 8.07 -10.30 -5.85
N TYR A 157 7.30 -9.30 -6.28
CA TYR A 157 7.61 -7.88 -6.06
C TYR A 157 6.68 -7.22 -5.06
N LEU A 158 6.20 -8.01 -4.10
CA LEU A 158 5.09 -7.71 -3.20
C LEU A 158 5.22 -6.39 -2.44
N TYR A 159 6.45 -6.00 -2.07
CA TYR A 159 6.73 -4.74 -1.37
C TYR A 159 6.66 -3.49 -2.28
N ASP A 160 6.98 -3.64 -3.56
CA ASP A 160 7.00 -2.56 -4.55
C ASP A 160 5.84 -2.63 -5.54
N TYR A 161 4.88 -3.53 -5.29
CA TYR A 161 3.76 -3.76 -6.17
C TYR A 161 2.63 -2.77 -5.91
N SER A 162 2.42 -1.83 -6.84
CA SER A 162 1.26 -0.93 -6.76
C SER A 162 -0.01 -1.63 -7.24
N MET A 163 -1.16 -1.28 -6.64
CA MET A 163 -2.48 -1.76 -7.11
C MET A 163 -2.75 -1.35 -8.56
N GLU A 164 -2.26 -0.18 -9.00
CA GLU A 164 -2.39 0.26 -10.38
C GLU A 164 -1.64 -0.68 -11.36
N LYS A 165 -0.43 -1.12 -10.98
CA LYS A 165 0.35 -2.08 -11.77
C LYS A 165 -0.35 -3.44 -11.84
N LEU A 166 -0.97 -3.88 -10.75
CA LEU A 166 -1.79 -5.09 -10.73
C LEU A 166 -2.96 -4.98 -11.69
N CYS A 167 -3.76 -3.91 -11.60
CA CYS A 167 -4.91 -3.70 -12.48
C CYS A 167 -4.49 -3.72 -13.95
N LYS A 168 -3.41 -3.02 -14.32
CA LYS A 168 -2.87 -3.02 -15.68
C LYS A 168 -2.48 -4.42 -16.16
N LYS A 169 -1.85 -5.23 -15.28
CA LYS A 169 -1.45 -6.61 -15.62
C LYS A 169 -2.64 -7.56 -15.72
N LEU A 170 -3.63 -7.45 -14.85
CA LEU A 170 -4.88 -8.20 -14.94
C LEU A 170 -5.66 -7.85 -16.21
N ASP A 171 -5.74 -6.57 -16.58
CA ASP A 171 -6.36 -6.14 -17.84
C ASP A 171 -5.60 -6.66 -19.06
N GLY A 172 -4.26 -6.65 -19.00
CA GLY A 172 -3.40 -7.27 -20.01
C GLY A 172 -3.70 -8.77 -20.16
N ALA A 173 -3.69 -9.51 -19.05
CA ALA A 173 -4.02 -10.93 -19.03
C ALA A 173 -5.43 -11.22 -19.57
N ARG A 174 -6.41 -10.36 -19.25
CA ARG A 174 -7.78 -10.45 -19.78
C ARG A 174 -7.84 -10.26 -21.29
N LYS A 175 -7.14 -9.25 -21.84
CA LYS A 175 -7.06 -9.02 -23.30
C LYS A 175 -6.38 -10.19 -23.99
N ASP A 176 -5.28 -10.66 -23.42
CA ASP A 176 -4.55 -11.84 -23.91
C ASP A 176 -5.43 -13.08 -23.92
N TYR A 177 -6.18 -13.31 -22.85
CA TYR A 177 -7.14 -14.39 -22.74
C TYR A 177 -8.18 -14.28 -23.86
N ILE A 178 -8.81 -13.12 -24.05
CA ILE A 178 -9.84 -12.91 -25.09
C ILE A 178 -9.28 -13.20 -26.49
N SER A 179 -8.00 -12.88 -26.73
CA SER A 179 -7.37 -13.13 -28.02
C SER A 179 -7.03 -14.62 -28.26
N LYS A 180 -6.67 -15.35 -27.20
CA LYS A 180 -6.19 -16.74 -27.24
C LYS A 180 -7.30 -17.79 -27.03
N ALA A 181 -8.24 -17.54 -26.13
CA ALA A 181 -9.34 -18.44 -25.80
C ALA A 181 -10.33 -18.60 -26.96
N ARG A 182 -10.99 -19.77 -27.02
CA ARG A 182 -11.81 -20.22 -28.16
C ARG A 182 -13.00 -21.05 -27.70
N GLY A 183 -14.07 -20.99 -28.50
CA GLY A 183 -15.25 -21.81 -28.32
C GLY A 183 -16.24 -21.26 -27.30
N PRO A 184 -17.35 -22.00 -27.07
CA PRO A 184 -18.50 -21.49 -26.34
C PRO A 184 -18.25 -21.17 -24.86
N ALA A 185 -17.30 -21.84 -24.20
CA ALA A 185 -17.04 -21.62 -22.77
C ALA A 185 -16.16 -20.39 -22.47
N LYS A 186 -15.68 -19.69 -23.51
CA LYS A 186 -14.69 -18.60 -23.40
C LYS A 186 -15.06 -17.54 -22.36
N TYR A 187 -16.26 -16.98 -22.42
CA TYR A 187 -16.62 -15.87 -21.54
C TYR A 187 -17.02 -16.35 -20.14
N GLU A 188 -17.61 -17.53 -20.05
CA GLU A 188 -18.00 -18.15 -18.78
C GLU A 188 -16.78 -18.50 -17.93
N VAL A 189 -15.79 -19.18 -18.51
CA VAL A 189 -14.55 -19.53 -17.79
C VAL A 189 -13.81 -18.28 -17.33
N LEU A 190 -13.73 -17.24 -18.17
CA LEU A 190 -13.12 -15.97 -17.77
C LEU A 190 -13.84 -15.33 -16.59
N ARG A 191 -15.17 -15.27 -16.64
CA ARG A 191 -15.99 -14.71 -15.56
C ARG A 191 -15.77 -15.50 -14.27
N ASN A 192 -15.87 -16.82 -14.33
CA ASN A 192 -15.70 -17.69 -13.17
C ASN A 192 -14.30 -17.56 -12.56
N LYS A 193 -13.25 -17.40 -13.38
CA LYS A 193 -11.89 -17.22 -12.87
C LYS A 193 -11.64 -15.84 -12.26
N LEU A 194 -12.28 -14.79 -12.79
CA LEU A 194 -12.19 -13.44 -12.23
C LEU A 194 -13.03 -13.27 -10.95
N GLN A 195 -14.11 -14.04 -10.82
CA GLN A 195 -15.00 -14.06 -9.66
C GLN A 195 -14.70 -15.22 -8.70
N SER A 196 -13.56 -15.91 -8.86
CA SER A 196 -13.21 -17.02 -7.99
C SER A 196 -12.78 -16.50 -6.62
N ALA A 197 -13.10 -17.28 -5.58
CA ALA A 197 -12.61 -17.01 -4.21
C ALA A 197 -11.08 -16.87 -4.17
N GLU A 198 -10.36 -17.68 -4.97
CA GLU A 198 -8.90 -17.60 -5.12
C GLU A 198 -8.41 -16.22 -5.60
N MET A 199 -9.13 -15.59 -6.55
CA MET A 199 -8.79 -14.25 -7.04
C MET A 199 -9.12 -13.17 -6.00
N GLU A 200 -10.25 -13.32 -5.32
CA GLU A 200 -10.69 -12.43 -4.24
C GLU A 200 -9.70 -12.44 -3.06
N GLU A 201 -9.35 -13.62 -2.56
CA GLU A 201 -8.34 -13.82 -1.50
C GLU A 201 -6.98 -13.21 -1.89
N PHE A 202 -6.57 -13.39 -3.15
CA PHE A 202 -5.33 -12.81 -3.64
C PHE A 202 -5.37 -11.27 -3.63
N ILE A 203 -6.47 -10.67 -4.07
CA ILE A 203 -6.65 -9.21 -4.04
C ILE A 203 -6.65 -8.69 -2.60
N ASP A 204 -7.32 -9.38 -1.67
CA ASP A 204 -7.39 -8.97 -0.28
C ASP A 204 -6.05 -9.10 0.44
N LYS A 205 -5.26 -10.13 0.12
CA LYS A 205 -3.88 -10.26 0.60
C LYS A 205 -3.03 -9.05 0.18
N LEU A 206 -3.15 -8.60 -1.07
CA LEU A 206 -2.44 -7.41 -1.55
C LEU A 206 -2.88 -6.13 -0.85
N LYS A 207 -4.18 -5.95 -0.60
CA LYS A 207 -4.70 -4.80 0.17
C LYS A 207 -4.17 -4.81 1.60
N ALA A 208 -4.21 -5.96 2.28
CA ALA A 208 -3.75 -6.11 3.66
C ALA A 208 -2.25 -5.74 3.78
N MET A 209 -1.44 -6.15 2.80
CA MET A 209 -0.02 -5.82 2.78
C MET A 209 0.25 -4.33 2.54
N LYS A 210 -0.55 -3.68 1.67
CA LYS A 210 -0.47 -2.23 1.50
C LYS A 210 -0.76 -1.50 2.81
N LEU A 211 -1.82 -1.89 3.52
CA LEU A 211 -2.17 -1.31 4.82
C LEU A 211 -1.08 -1.53 5.87
N PHE A 212 -0.50 -2.73 5.92
CA PHE A 212 0.62 -3.03 6.80
C PHE A 212 1.83 -2.13 6.51
N ARG A 213 2.18 -1.91 5.24
CA ARG A 213 3.26 -0.99 4.85
C ARG A 213 2.99 0.44 5.30
N GLU A 214 1.77 0.94 5.10
CA GLU A 214 1.38 2.27 5.56
C GLU A 214 1.43 2.39 7.09
N ALA A 215 1.14 1.32 7.83
CA ALA A 215 1.30 1.28 9.28
C ALA A 215 2.78 1.30 9.70
N VAL A 216 3.66 0.53 9.05
CA VAL A 216 5.11 0.53 9.33
C VAL A 216 5.73 1.90 9.06
N ILE A 217 5.41 2.53 7.93
CA ILE A 217 5.91 3.87 7.60
C ILE A 217 5.45 4.90 8.64
N ARG A 218 4.17 4.86 9.03
CA ARG A 218 3.65 5.74 10.10
C ARG A 218 4.36 5.52 11.42
N GLY A 219 4.58 4.26 11.81
CA GLY A 219 5.31 3.92 13.04
C GLY A 219 6.74 4.47 13.04
N HIS A 220 7.44 4.43 11.90
CA HIS A 220 8.76 5.05 11.78
C HIS A 220 8.72 6.57 11.93
N ILE A 221 7.76 7.24 11.29
CA ILE A 221 7.59 8.70 11.41
C ILE A 221 7.30 9.07 12.87
N GLU A 222 6.40 8.35 13.54
CA GLU A 222 6.06 8.59 14.95
C GLU A 222 7.28 8.38 15.87
N GLN A 223 8.10 7.36 15.59
CA GLN A 223 9.32 7.10 16.34
C GLN A 223 10.38 8.20 16.13
N GLU A 224 10.57 8.67 14.90
CA GLU A 224 11.47 9.79 14.60
C GLU A 224 11.02 11.09 15.28
N ASP A 225 9.72 11.37 15.26
CA ASP A 225 9.13 12.51 15.95
C ASP A 225 9.32 12.44 17.47
N GLU A 226 9.17 11.25 18.07
CA GLU A 226 9.42 11.04 19.49
C GLU A 226 10.91 11.19 19.83
N HIS A 227 11.80 10.68 18.98
CA HIS A 227 13.24 10.86 19.14
C HIS A 227 13.62 12.34 19.11
N LEU A 228 13.08 13.11 18.16
CA LEU A 228 13.33 14.55 18.04
C LEU A 228 12.83 15.32 19.27
N LYS A 229 11.63 15.01 19.78
CA LYS A 229 11.09 15.62 21.00
C LYS A 229 11.94 15.30 22.23
N ASN A 230 12.43 14.07 22.34
CA ASN A 230 13.30 13.64 23.43
C ASN A 230 14.66 14.35 23.36
N GLU A 231 15.22 14.51 22.16
CA GLU A 231 16.48 15.22 21.94
C GLU A 231 16.37 16.71 22.30
N GLN A 232 15.30 17.39 21.85
CA GLN A 232 15.00 18.76 22.26
C GLN A 232 14.84 18.90 23.78
N SER A 233 14.21 17.93 24.42
CA SER A 233 14.05 17.92 25.89
C SER A 233 15.39 17.75 26.59
N ARG A 234 16.28 16.89 26.08
CA ARG A 234 17.65 16.72 26.60
C ARG A 234 18.48 18.00 26.42
N GLN A 235 18.38 18.68 25.29
CA GLN A 235 19.05 19.96 25.05
C GLN A 235 18.61 21.01 26.07
N LYS A 236 17.29 21.16 26.31
CA LYS A 236 16.78 22.08 27.35
C LYS A 236 17.29 21.75 28.75
N VAL A 237 17.34 20.46 29.11
CA VAL A 237 17.90 20.03 30.41
C VAL A 237 19.39 20.37 30.50
N HIS A 238 20.14 20.20 29.42
CA HIS A 238 21.56 20.54 29.37
C HIS A 238 21.79 22.06 29.53
N GLU A 239 21.04 22.89 28.81
CA GLU A 239 21.07 24.35 28.95
C GLU A 239 20.76 24.78 30.40
N ILE A 240 19.76 24.16 31.03
CA ILE A 240 19.42 24.42 32.44
C ILE A 240 20.58 24.03 33.36
N ALA A 241 21.25 22.90 33.11
CA ALA A 241 22.41 22.47 33.90
C ALA A 241 23.57 23.47 33.79
N GLU A 242 23.92 23.90 32.57
CA GLU A 242 24.97 24.91 32.36
C GLU A 242 24.63 26.24 33.07
N HIS A 243 23.37 26.67 32.99
CA HIS A 243 22.91 27.85 33.72
C HIS A 243 23.01 27.68 35.24
N MET A 244 22.72 26.48 35.79
CA MET A 244 22.88 26.21 37.21
C MET A 244 24.35 26.26 37.65
N ASP A 245 25.26 25.73 36.84
CA ASP A 245 26.69 25.77 37.14
C ASP A 245 27.22 27.20 37.14
N ARG A 246 26.76 28.05 36.20
CA ARG A 246 27.09 29.49 36.19
C ARG A 246 26.60 30.19 37.47
N ILE A 247 25.35 29.96 37.87
CA ILE A 247 24.79 30.56 39.10
C ILE A 247 25.56 30.10 40.33
N LYS A 248 25.91 28.80 40.41
CA LYS A 248 26.68 28.26 41.53
C LYS A 248 28.06 28.91 41.61
N TRP A 249 28.75 29.01 40.48
CA TRP A 249 30.04 29.68 40.39
C TRP A 249 29.96 31.17 40.80
N GLU A 250 28.93 31.90 40.35
CA GLU A 250 28.73 33.30 40.75
C GLU A 250 28.49 33.44 42.26
N LYS A 251 27.69 32.54 42.86
CA LYS A 251 27.46 32.52 44.31
C LYS A 251 28.75 32.26 45.08
N GLU A 252 29.53 31.25 44.68
CA GLU A 252 30.82 30.95 45.29
C GLU A 252 31.78 32.13 45.19
N ARG A 253 31.82 32.81 44.03
CA ARG A 253 32.63 34.03 43.83
C ARG A 253 32.21 35.18 44.75
N VAL A 254 30.91 35.40 44.93
CA VAL A 254 30.39 36.44 45.84
C VAL A 254 30.78 36.12 47.28
N VAL A 255 30.65 34.87 47.71
CA VAL A 255 31.08 34.44 49.06
C VAL A 255 32.58 34.66 49.25
N GLU A 256 33.41 34.30 48.27
CA GLU A 256 34.86 34.51 48.34
C GLU A 256 35.23 36.00 48.45
N LEU A 257 34.62 36.84 47.61
CA LEU A 257 34.83 38.29 47.65
C LEU A 257 34.40 38.86 49.01
N THR A 258 33.24 38.46 49.51
CA THR A 258 32.73 38.90 50.82
C THR A 258 33.68 38.48 51.95
N GLY A 259 34.22 37.26 51.90
CA GLY A 259 35.23 36.79 52.86
C GLY A 259 36.52 37.60 52.80
N LYS A 260 37.03 37.92 51.61
CA LYS A 260 38.21 38.80 51.44
C LYS A 260 37.95 40.20 52.03
N TYR A 261 36.77 40.76 51.78
CA TYR A 261 36.38 42.05 52.36
C TYR A 261 36.29 42.00 53.88
N TYR A 262 35.62 41.01 54.45
CA TYR A 262 35.47 40.88 55.91
C TYR A 262 36.82 40.71 56.59
N ASN A 263 37.73 39.95 55.99
CA ASN A 263 39.11 39.80 56.46
C ASN A 263 39.88 41.13 56.41
N LYS A 264 39.76 41.87 55.31
CA LYS A 264 40.38 43.21 55.17
C LYS A 264 39.83 44.19 56.21
N LEU A 265 38.51 44.18 56.44
CA LEU A 265 37.84 45.04 57.41
C LEU A 265 38.26 44.67 58.84
N THR A 266 38.37 43.38 59.15
CA THR A 266 38.85 42.88 60.43
C THR A 266 40.31 43.26 60.66
N GLN A 267 41.15 43.15 59.63
CA GLN A 267 42.55 43.59 59.69
C GLN A 267 42.64 45.10 59.93
N MET A 268 41.82 45.89 59.24
CA MET A 268 41.69 47.32 59.45
C MET A 268 41.32 47.64 60.90
N ILE A 269 40.27 47.01 61.45
CA ILE A 269 39.85 47.22 62.84
C ILE A 269 40.97 46.85 63.83
N LYS A 270 41.65 45.71 63.64
CA LYS A 270 42.74 45.25 64.51
C LYS A 270 43.96 46.17 64.49
N GLU A 271 44.30 46.73 63.34
CA GLU A 271 45.47 47.60 63.21
C GLU A 271 45.20 49.00 63.79
N GLY A 272 43.95 49.43 63.96
CA GLY A 272 43.64 50.78 64.44
C GLY A 272 44.02 51.88 63.41
N PRO A 273 43.46 53.10 63.52
CA PRO A 273 43.69 54.15 62.54
C PRO A 273 45.14 54.66 62.55
N ASP A 274 45.76 54.80 63.73
CA ASP A 274 47.10 55.38 63.87
C ASP A 274 48.22 54.47 63.32
N ILE A 275 48.13 53.15 63.54
CA ILE A 275 49.15 52.20 63.03
C ILE A 275 49.00 52.01 61.52
N ARG A 276 47.78 52.10 60.97
CA ARG A 276 47.53 52.07 59.52
C ARG A 276 48.12 53.29 58.83
N GLU A 277 47.84 54.47 59.35
CA GLU A 277 48.40 55.70 58.79
C GLU A 277 49.94 55.68 58.82
N GLN A 278 50.53 55.20 59.92
CA GLN A 278 51.97 55.02 60.04
C GLN A 278 52.53 54.04 58.99
N ARG A 279 51.84 52.91 58.76
CA ARG A 279 52.24 51.90 57.77
C ARG A 279 52.12 52.41 56.34
N ASP A 280 51.04 53.09 56.00
CA ASP A 280 50.81 53.59 54.64
C ASP A 280 51.72 54.78 54.32
N ARG A 281 52.03 55.64 55.30
CA ARG A 281 53.13 56.61 55.19
C ARG A 281 54.48 55.93 54.95
N ASN A 282 54.75 54.81 55.63
CA ASN A 282 56.00 54.06 55.45
C ASN A 282 56.06 53.35 54.08
N LYS A 283 54.96 52.80 53.57
CA LYS A 283 54.86 52.23 52.22
C LYS A 283 55.01 53.29 51.13
N THR A 284 54.40 54.47 51.31
CA THR A 284 54.55 55.59 50.38
C THR A 284 56.01 56.02 50.30
N LYS A 285 56.71 56.10 51.45
CA LYS A 285 58.17 56.34 51.49
C LYS A 285 58.97 55.23 50.80
N GLN A 286 58.57 53.97 50.92
CA GLN A 286 59.22 52.85 50.22
C GLN A 286 58.99 52.90 48.71
N PHE A 287 57.78 53.18 48.23
CA PHE A 287 57.49 53.35 46.81
C PHE A 287 58.24 54.55 46.19
N MET A 288 58.33 55.66 46.93
CA MET A 288 59.14 56.82 46.53
C MET A 288 60.64 56.47 46.45
N LYS A 289 61.17 55.71 47.42
CA LYS A 289 62.56 55.21 47.38
C LYS A 289 62.82 54.21 46.26
N ALA A 290 61.82 53.42 45.86
CA ALA A 290 61.91 52.43 44.80
C ALA A 290 61.67 53.00 43.38
N GLY A 291 61.48 54.33 43.24
CA GLY A 291 61.21 54.98 41.95
C GLY A 291 59.79 54.73 41.39
N MET A 292 58.91 54.11 42.18
CA MET A 292 57.55 53.73 41.81
C MET A 292 56.56 54.89 42.03
N LEU A 293 56.79 56.01 41.32
CA LEU A 293 56.10 57.28 41.55
C LEU A 293 54.58 57.21 41.32
N LYS A 294 54.11 56.37 40.39
CA LYS A 294 52.67 56.22 40.12
C LYS A 294 51.95 55.53 41.27
N GLN A 295 52.47 54.41 41.77
CA GLN A 295 51.90 53.72 42.92
C GLN A 295 52.00 54.56 44.21
N ALA A 296 53.06 55.37 44.36
CA ALA A 296 53.17 56.31 45.48
C ALA A 296 52.07 57.39 45.43
N ARG A 297 51.83 58.01 44.27
CA ARG A 297 50.75 59.01 44.10
C ARG A 297 49.37 58.41 44.28
N ASP A 298 49.11 57.25 43.67
CA ASP A 298 47.81 56.58 43.78
C ASP A 298 47.51 56.24 45.24
N LEU A 299 48.51 55.78 46.01
CA LEU A 299 48.36 55.50 47.44
C LEU A 299 48.16 56.78 48.27
N GLU A 300 48.87 57.86 47.96
CA GLU A 300 48.69 59.17 48.61
C GLU A 300 47.31 59.77 48.34
N GLU A 301 46.77 59.59 47.13
CA GLU A 301 45.44 60.04 46.75
C GLU A 301 44.35 59.20 47.43
N ILE A 302 44.56 57.89 47.57
CA ILE A 302 43.69 57.01 48.37
C ILE A 302 43.71 57.45 49.84
N MET A 303 44.89 57.69 50.43
CA MET A 303 45.02 58.17 51.81
C MET A 303 44.31 59.52 52.01
N LYS A 304 44.41 60.45 51.04
CA LYS A 304 43.69 61.73 51.09
C LYS A 304 42.18 61.55 50.97
N LYS A 305 41.70 60.64 50.12
CA LYS A 305 40.26 60.32 50.01
C LYS A 305 39.73 59.63 51.25
N GLU A 306 40.48 58.72 51.85
CA GLU A 306 40.11 58.04 53.10
C GLU A 306 40.12 59.02 54.30
N ALA A 307 41.09 59.94 54.37
CA ALA A 307 41.11 61.01 55.38
C ALA A 307 40.00 62.05 55.17
N ALA A 308 39.57 62.32 53.92
CA ALA A 308 38.41 63.15 53.62
C ALA A 308 37.08 62.44 53.95
N ALA A 309 37.03 61.12 53.81
CA ALA A 309 35.87 60.27 54.11
C ALA A 309 35.68 59.99 55.62
N THR A 310 36.43 60.67 56.50
CA THR A 310 36.26 60.62 57.97
C THR A 310 34.99 61.35 58.45
N ASN A 311 33.92 61.31 57.65
CA ASN A 311 32.56 61.48 58.13
C ASN A 311 31.91 60.08 58.08
N PRO A 312 31.59 59.46 59.23
CA PRO A 312 30.95 58.14 59.32
C PRO A 312 29.74 57.99 58.37
N SER A 313 29.11 59.11 58.01
CA SER A 313 28.03 59.20 57.03
C SER A 313 28.39 58.73 55.62
N GLU A 314 29.56 59.05 55.06
CA GLU A 314 29.90 58.66 53.67
C GLU A 314 30.34 57.20 53.58
N GLN A 315 31.04 56.72 54.60
CA GLN A 315 31.41 55.31 54.72
C GLN A 315 30.18 54.42 54.95
N CYS A 316 29.21 54.89 55.74
CA CYS A 316 27.88 54.26 55.86
C CYS A 316 27.06 54.36 54.57
N GLN A 317 27.13 55.45 53.81
CA GLN A 317 26.44 55.57 52.53
C GLN A 317 27.00 54.61 51.48
N TRP A 318 28.32 54.44 51.43
CA TRP A 318 28.96 53.48 50.53
C TRP A 318 28.60 52.03 50.91
N LEU A 319 28.68 51.68 52.20
CA LEU A 319 28.23 50.37 52.70
C LEU A 319 26.73 50.13 52.50
N SER A 320 25.91 51.17 52.63
CA SER A 320 24.47 51.10 52.34
C SER A 320 24.22 50.84 50.85
N LYS A 321 25.00 51.45 49.96
CA LYS A 321 24.88 51.27 48.52
C LYS A 321 25.28 49.86 48.08
N GLU A 322 26.36 49.33 48.63
CA GLU A 322 26.78 47.93 48.39
C GLU A 322 25.81 46.91 48.99
N ALA A 323 25.28 47.15 50.20
CA ALA A 323 24.25 46.29 50.79
C ALA A 323 22.96 46.29 49.96
N GLU A 324 22.63 47.43 49.35
CA GLU A 324 21.49 47.56 48.46
C GLU A 324 21.72 46.86 47.11
N GLU A 325 22.95 46.89 46.57
CA GLU A 325 23.32 46.09 45.41
C GLU A 325 23.26 44.58 45.71
N ALA A 326 23.73 44.15 46.87
CA ALA A 326 23.61 42.77 47.33
C ALA A 326 22.14 42.33 47.44
N ARG A 327 21.26 43.17 48.01
CA ARG A 327 19.80 42.91 48.05
C ARG A 327 19.17 42.85 46.66
N LYS A 328 19.61 43.71 45.72
CA LYS A 328 19.14 43.67 44.33
C LYS A 328 19.55 42.36 43.63
N ILE A 329 20.75 41.87 43.88
CA ILE A 329 21.22 40.57 43.37
C ILE A 329 20.40 39.43 43.99
N GLU A 330 20.16 39.46 45.29
CA GLU A 330 19.35 38.45 45.99
C GLU A 330 17.90 38.41 45.48
N GLN A 331 17.28 39.57 45.26
CA GLN A 331 15.94 39.65 44.67
C GLN A 331 15.90 39.08 43.24
N LYS A 332 16.90 39.35 42.41
CA LYS A 332 17.01 38.75 41.07
C LYS A 332 17.09 37.22 41.15
N LEU A 333 17.86 36.68 42.10
CA LEU A 333 17.97 35.23 42.32
C LEU A 333 16.63 34.61 42.75
N ILE A 334 15.87 35.29 43.62
CA ILE A 334 14.53 34.84 44.03
C ILE A 334 13.56 34.85 42.85
N THR A 335 13.60 35.89 42.00
CA THR A 335 12.76 35.97 40.79
C THR A 335 13.05 34.83 39.82
N ILE A 336 14.32 34.55 39.54
CA ILE A 336 14.74 33.42 38.68
C ILE A 336 14.25 32.09 39.26
N GLN A 337 14.32 31.89 40.59
CA GLN A 337 13.78 30.69 41.24
C GLN A 337 12.26 30.57 41.08
N LYS A 338 11.52 31.67 41.15
CA LYS A 338 10.06 31.68 40.95
C LYS A 338 9.68 31.38 39.49
N GLU A 339 10.40 31.93 38.52
CA GLU A 339 10.22 31.62 37.10
C GLU A 339 10.51 30.14 36.80
N LYS A 340 11.54 29.56 37.45
CA LYS A 340 11.83 28.12 37.40
C LYS A 340 10.68 27.26 37.93
N ILE A 341 10.09 27.62 39.07
CA ILE A 341 8.92 26.91 39.62
C ILE A 341 7.74 27.00 38.66
N SER A 342 7.56 28.14 37.97
CA SER A 342 6.51 28.31 36.97
C SER A 342 6.77 27.45 35.72
N MET A 343 8.00 27.41 35.21
CA MET A 343 8.36 26.58 34.05
C MET A 343 8.25 25.08 34.32
N LEU A 344 8.63 24.62 35.53
CA LEU A 344 8.45 23.21 35.94
C LEU A 344 6.98 22.83 36.15
N LYS A 345 6.11 23.78 36.52
CA LYS A 345 4.67 23.55 36.64
C LYS A 345 3.96 23.55 35.28
N ASN A 346 4.46 24.32 34.32
CA ASN A 346 3.87 24.47 32.99
C ASN A 346 4.45 23.47 31.96
N GLY A 347 5.65 22.94 32.19
CA GLY A 347 6.26 21.85 31.43
C GLY A 347 5.97 20.50 32.08
N ALA A 348 4.98 19.79 31.55
CA ALA A 348 4.55 18.47 32.00
C ALA A 348 5.70 17.47 32.25
N ILE A 349 5.73 16.89 33.45
CA ILE A 349 6.03 15.46 33.58
C ILE A 349 4.72 14.76 33.24
N PRO A 350 4.62 13.96 32.16
CA PRO A 350 3.46 13.12 31.98
C PRO A 350 3.41 12.17 33.18
N LYS A 351 2.31 12.21 33.94
CA LYS A 351 2.00 11.14 34.89
C LYS A 351 2.11 9.84 34.10
N ARG A 352 3.03 8.95 34.48
CA ARG A 352 2.98 7.54 34.09
C ARG A 352 1.56 7.09 34.39
N LYS A 353 0.77 6.85 33.36
CA LYS A 353 -0.43 6.03 33.51
C LYS A 353 0.08 4.67 33.92
N ASP A 354 -0.33 4.24 35.10
CA ASP A 354 -0.05 2.93 35.62
C ASP A 354 -0.39 1.88 34.55
N CYS A 355 0.59 1.04 34.24
CA CYS A 355 0.33 -0.30 33.74
C CYS A 355 -0.56 -0.99 34.78
N VAL A 356 -1.87 -1.00 34.52
CA VAL A 356 -2.74 -2.02 35.08
C VAL A 356 -2.50 -3.28 34.26
N ILE A 357 -1.68 -4.17 34.80
CA ILE A 357 -1.79 -5.59 34.49
C ILE A 357 -2.99 -6.09 35.29
N MET A 358 -4.11 -6.30 34.59
CA MET A 358 -5.00 -7.46 34.74
C MET A 358 -5.80 -7.61 33.44
#